data_AF-A0A226X096-F1
#
_entry.id   AF-A0A226X096-F1
#
_cell.length_a   1.000
_cell.length_b   1.000
_cell.length_c   1.000
_cell.angle_alpha   90.00
_cell.angle_beta   90.00
_cell.angle_gamma   90.00
#
_symmetry.space_group_name_H-M   'P 1'
#
loop_
_entity.id
_entity.type
_entity.pdbx_description
1 polymer ?
#
loop_
_entity_poly.entity_id
_entity_poly.type
_entity_poly.pdbx_seq_one_letter_code
_entity_poly.pdbx_strand_id
1 'polypeptide(L)'
;MQRIGFVILPDFQMLYFAALSVFEFANISAGKQLYGIELLSEYGGMVRSSLGTMTETLPFGDPAFDTLLVGGGTASVTASPAVVDFVQRGHRASRRVASICTGAFVLAQAGILDGKRATTHWIAARELKERFPLIRIESDRIFIIDGSVWTSAGMTACIDLALAMVEKDYGADLARSVAQKLVVHHRRGGGQSQHSESLKMDAKSDRIQTALEYARRNLKSQLSVQELADAACLSVRQFSRAFRAETGQSPAKAVANLRLEAARLLIEQSRHPVDVVATETGFADSERMRRAFVRAFGHPPQVIRNNARAEFAAA
;
A
#
# COMPACT_ATOMS: atom_id res chain seq x y z
N MET A 1 -10.50 25.38 7.37
CA MET A 1 -10.58 24.57 6.14
C MET A 1 -9.17 24.28 5.69
N GLN A 2 -8.80 23.02 5.54
CA GLN A 2 -7.47 22.58 5.10
C GLN A 2 -7.39 22.71 3.56
N ARG A 3 -6.33 23.31 3.03
CA ARG A 3 -6.09 23.44 1.59
C ARG A 3 -5.17 22.31 1.09
N ILE A 4 -5.59 21.63 0.04
CA ILE A 4 -4.85 20.55 -0.62
C ILE A 4 -4.49 21.00 -2.03
N GLY A 5 -3.19 21.11 -2.31
CA GLY A 5 -2.68 21.26 -3.67
C GLY A 5 -2.34 19.88 -4.23
N PHE A 6 -3.02 19.46 -5.31
CA PHE A 6 -2.78 18.18 -5.96
C PHE A 6 -2.03 18.41 -7.28
N VAL A 7 -0.72 18.19 -7.26
CA VAL A 7 0.13 18.33 -8.45
C VAL A 7 -0.07 17.13 -9.37
N ILE A 8 -0.53 17.41 -10.58
CA ILE A 8 -0.60 16.44 -11.68
C ILE A 8 0.44 16.76 -12.74
N LEU A 9 0.93 15.69 -13.36
CA LEU A 9 1.89 15.75 -14.45
C LEU A 9 1.26 15.20 -15.72
N PRO A 10 1.81 15.48 -16.91
CA PRO A 10 1.43 14.76 -18.12
C PRO A 10 1.46 13.25 -17.89
N ASP A 11 0.50 12.53 -18.46
CA ASP A 11 0.32 11.08 -18.28
C ASP A 11 0.06 10.64 -16.82
N PHE A 12 -0.51 11.52 -16.00
CA PHE A 12 -0.99 11.15 -14.67
C PHE A 12 -2.05 10.04 -14.74
N GLN A 13 -2.16 9.27 -13.67
CA GLN A 13 -3.09 8.16 -13.61
C GLN A 13 -4.43 8.58 -12.94
N MET A 14 -5.55 8.39 -13.64
CA MET A 14 -6.89 8.86 -13.22
C MET A 14 -7.37 8.30 -11.88
N LEU A 15 -6.99 7.08 -11.51
CA LEU A 15 -7.37 6.46 -10.23
C LEU A 15 -6.84 7.26 -9.04
N TYR A 16 -5.82 8.10 -9.21
CA TYR A 16 -5.30 8.92 -8.10
C TYR A 16 -6.30 9.99 -7.65
N PHE A 17 -7.30 10.32 -8.47
CA PHE A 17 -8.44 11.13 -8.03
C PHE A 17 -9.36 10.40 -7.03
N ALA A 18 -9.25 9.07 -6.88
CA ALA A 18 -9.92 8.37 -5.78
C ALA A 18 -9.41 8.84 -4.40
N ALA A 19 -8.16 9.31 -4.29
CA ALA A 19 -7.69 9.97 -3.07
C ALA A 19 -8.43 11.30 -2.82
N LEU A 20 -8.79 12.03 -3.89
CA LEU A 20 -9.54 13.28 -3.79
C LEU A 20 -10.98 13.02 -3.34
N SER A 21 -11.60 11.93 -3.81
CA SER A 21 -12.91 11.48 -3.34
C SER A 21 -12.93 11.22 -1.83
N VAL A 22 -11.82 10.81 -1.21
CA VAL A 22 -11.76 10.67 0.26
C VAL A 22 -11.96 12.03 0.95
N PHE A 23 -11.32 13.09 0.47
CA PHE A 23 -11.46 14.43 1.03
C PHE A 23 -12.84 15.04 0.72
N GLU A 24 -13.37 14.80 -0.47
CA GLU A 24 -14.75 15.14 -0.84
C GLU A 24 -15.76 14.50 0.12
N PHE A 25 -15.66 13.19 0.34
CA PHE A 25 -16.56 12.48 1.25
C PHE A 25 -16.35 12.85 2.71
N ALA A 26 -15.16 13.34 3.10
CA ALA A 26 -14.95 13.93 4.41
C ALA A 26 -15.77 15.20 4.59
N ASN A 27 -15.84 16.06 3.57
CA ASN A 27 -16.70 17.25 3.58
C ASN A 27 -18.18 16.85 3.68
N ILE A 28 -18.62 15.89 2.87
CA ILE A 28 -20.01 15.39 2.88
C ILE A 28 -20.36 14.81 4.26
N SER A 29 -19.46 13.98 4.82
CA SER A 29 -19.69 13.32 6.10
C SER A 29 -19.73 14.29 7.28
N ALA A 30 -18.99 15.41 7.19
CA ALA A 30 -18.96 16.43 8.22
C ALA A 30 -20.08 17.48 8.06
N GLY A 31 -20.80 17.50 6.93
CA GLY A 31 -21.80 18.51 6.62
C GLY A 31 -21.23 19.93 6.44
N LYS A 32 -19.91 20.08 6.27
CA LYS A 32 -19.21 21.35 6.09
C LYS A 32 -17.90 21.16 5.33
N GLN A 33 -17.39 22.25 4.75
CA GLN A 33 -16.14 22.22 3.98
C GLN A 33 -14.91 22.14 4.90
N LEU A 34 -14.41 20.92 5.10
CA LEU A 34 -13.19 20.63 5.83
C LEU A 34 -11.94 20.75 4.97
N TYR A 35 -12.04 20.36 3.69
CA TYR A 35 -10.98 20.37 2.69
C TYR A 35 -11.38 21.19 1.45
N GLY A 36 -10.47 22.06 1.00
CA GLY A 36 -10.48 22.66 -0.34
C GLY A 36 -9.38 22.02 -1.19
N ILE A 37 -9.71 21.61 -2.41
CA ILE A 37 -8.79 20.87 -3.29
C ILE A 37 -8.55 21.68 -4.55
N GLU A 38 -7.29 21.89 -4.90
CA GLU A 38 -6.86 22.55 -6.14
C GLU A 38 -6.01 21.59 -6.96
N LEU A 39 -6.38 21.36 -8.22
CA LEU A 39 -5.57 20.60 -9.17
C LEU A 39 -4.55 21.53 -9.80
N LEU A 40 -3.27 21.17 -9.73
CA LEU A 40 -2.16 22.01 -10.12
C LEU A 40 -1.33 21.35 -11.21
N SER A 41 -0.88 22.12 -12.19
CA SER A 41 0.14 21.71 -13.15
C SER A 41 1.09 22.87 -13.43
N GLU A 42 2.22 22.60 -14.09
CA GLU A 42 3.25 23.62 -14.34
C GLU A 42 2.71 24.87 -15.03
N TYR A 43 1.87 24.68 -16.05
CA TYR A 43 1.33 25.77 -16.88
C TYR A 43 -0.18 26.01 -16.68
N GLY A 44 -0.86 25.17 -15.89
CA GLY A 44 -2.31 25.18 -15.80
C GLY A 44 -2.98 24.65 -17.08
N GLY A 45 -4.29 24.84 -17.18
CA GLY A 45 -5.08 24.41 -18.32
C GLY A 45 -5.28 22.90 -18.38
N MET A 46 -5.51 22.38 -19.59
CA MET A 46 -5.88 20.97 -19.80
C MET A 46 -4.66 20.05 -19.83
N VAL A 47 -4.56 19.14 -18.87
CA VAL A 47 -3.54 18.10 -18.79
C VAL A 47 -4.14 16.76 -19.21
N ARG A 48 -3.45 16.03 -20.09
CA ARG A 48 -3.86 14.70 -20.54
C ARG A 48 -3.43 13.64 -19.54
N SER A 49 -4.36 12.76 -19.15
CA SER A 49 -4.11 11.58 -18.34
C SER A 49 -3.58 10.41 -19.19
N SER A 50 -3.05 9.38 -18.55
CA SER A 50 -2.63 8.15 -19.22
C SER A 50 -3.78 7.37 -19.89
N LEU A 51 -5.04 7.68 -19.55
CA LEU A 51 -6.24 7.12 -20.19
C LEU A 51 -6.68 7.94 -21.43
N GLY A 52 -6.03 9.08 -21.68
CA GLY A 52 -6.35 9.99 -22.78
C GLY A 52 -7.42 11.03 -22.45
N THR A 53 -7.95 11.04 -21.22
CA THR A 53 -8.89 12.07 -20.75
C THR A 53 -8.16 13.37 -20.43
N MET A 54 -8.80 14.51 -20.66
CA MET A 54 -8.27 15.82 -20.30
C MET A 54 -8.80 16.24 -18.93
N THR A 55 -7.97 16.90 -18.12
CA THR A 55 -8.38 17.48 -16.83
C THR A 55 -7.85 18.90 -16.71
N GLU A 56 -8.72 19.81 -16.32
CA GLU A 56 -8.38 21.22 -16.12
C GLU A 56 -7.61 21.43 -14.81
N THR A 57 -6.60 22.31 -14.84
CA THR A 57 -5.72 22.61 -13.72
C THR A 57 -5.44 24.10 -13.62
N LEU A 58 -5.06 24.54 -12.42
CA LEU A 58 -4.49 25.85 -12.19
C LEU A 58 -2.96 25.78 -12.40
N PRO A 59 -2.33 26.88 -12.88
CA PRO A 59 -0.88 26.96 -12.95
C PRO A 59 -0.28 27.00 -11.53
N PHE A 60 0.99 26.66 -11.42
CA PHE A 60 1.73 26.85 -10.17
C PHE A 60 1.72 28.32 -9.73
N GLY A 61 1.29 28.54 -8.49
CA GLY A 61 1.27 29.85 -7.85
C GLY A 61 2.00 29.84 -6.50
N ASP A 62 1.40 30.47 -5.49
CA ASP A 62 1.86 30.34 -4.10
C ASP A 62 1.65 28.89 -3.61
N PRO A 63 2.70 28.17 -3.20
CA PRO A 63 2.59 26.78 -2.77
C PRO A 63 2.11 26.62 -1.31
N ALA A 64 1.55 27.68 -0.70
CA ALA A 64 0.98 27.66 0.65
C ALA A 64 -0.31 26.82 0.76
N PHE A 65 -0.13 25.50 0.77
CA PHE A 65 -1.15 24.50 1.05
C PHE A 65 -0.91 23.85 2.41
N ASP A 66 -1.95 23.40 3.11
CA ASP A 66 -1.75 22.57 4.31
C ASP A 66 -1.21 21.18 3.95
N THR A 67 -1.58 20.68 2.76
CA THR A 67 -1.06 19.43 2.19
C THR A 67 -0.75 19.61 0.72
N LEU A 68 0.51 19.39 0.34
CA LEU A 68 0.90 19.26 -1.06
C LEU A 68 1.00 17.78 -1.43
N LEU A 69 0.21 17.32 -2.40
CA LEU A 69 0.13 15.93 -2.81
C LEU A 69 0.55 15.81 -4.29
N VAL A 70 1.55 14.98 -4.57
CA VAL A 70 2.10 14.81 -5.92
C VAL A 70 1.67 13.46 -6.49
N GLY A 71 0.87 13.51 -7.56
CA GLY A 71 0.46 12.33 -8.32
C GLY A 71 1.55 11.87 -9.29
N GLY A 72 1.75 10.56 -9.38
CA GLY A 72 2.60 9.95 -10.40
C GLY A 72 1.89 9.71 -11.73
N GLY A 73 2.56 8.98 -12.61
CA GLY A 73 2.03 8.42 -13.86
C GLY A 73 2.27 6.91 -13.96
N THR A 74 2.15 6.37 -15.17
CA THR A 74 2.34 4.93 -15.45
C THR A 74 3.82 4.50 -15.49
N ALA A 75 4.75 5.45 -15.58
CA ALA A 75 6.18 5.22 -15.62
C ALA A 75 6.91 6.08 -14.58
N SER A 76 8.24 5.89 -14.48
CA SER A 76 9.07 6.79 -13.69
C SER A 76 9.01 8.20 -14.26
N VAL A 77 9.06 9.18 -13.36
CA VAL A 77 8.88 10.59 -13.69
C VAL A 77 10.23 11.28 -13.65
N THR A 78 10.54 12.04 -14.69
CA THR A 78 11.59 13.07 -14.66
C THR A 78 10.90 14.42 -14.66
N ALA A 79 10.95 15.12 -13.53
CA ALA A 79 10.26 16.38 -13.33
C ALA A 79 11.06 17.53 -13.96
N SER A 80 10.36 18.54 -14.48
CA SER A 80 11.00 19.78 -14.92
C SER A 80 11.61 20.52 -13.71
N PRO A 81 12.62 21.38 -13.91
CA PRO A 81 13.15 22.21 -12.83
C PRO A 81 12.06 23.05 -12.13
N ALA A 82 11.05 23.51 -12.86
CA ALA A 82 9.93 24.28 -12.31
C ALA A 82 9.05 23.43 -11.37
N VAL A 83 8.77 22.18 -11.74
CA VAL A 83 8.05 21.23 -10.86
C VAL A 83 8.87 20.94 -9.61
N VAL A 84 10.17 20.71 -9.76
CA VAL A 84 11.07 20.44 -8.61
C VAL A 84 11.10 21.64 -7.65
N ASP A 85 11.29 22.85 -8.17
CA ASP A 85 11.27 24.08 -7.36
C ASP A 85 9.92 24.28 -6.65
N PHE A 86 8.80 24.11 -7.35
CA PHE A 86 7.47 24.26 -6.78
C PHE A 86 7.25 23.29 -5.61
N VAL A 87 7.63 22.02 -5.79
CA VAL A 87 7.50 21.00 -4.75
C VAL A 87 8.44 21.26 -3.57
N GLN A 88 9.66 21.76 -3.82
CA GLN A 88 10.58 22.16 -2.75
C GLN A 88 10.04 23.34 -1.92
N ARG A 89 9.51 24.38 -2.57
CA ARG A 89 8.90 25.51 -1.88
C ARG A 89 7.65 25.09 -1.10
N GLY A 90 6.82 24.24 -1.70
CA GLY A 90 5.66 23.67 -1.02
C GLY A 90 6.02 22.81 0.18
N HIS A 91 7.10 22.02 0.13
CA HIS A 91 7.56 21.27 1.31
C HIS A 91 7.89 22.19 2.50
N ARG A 92 8.44 23.39 2.25
CA ARG A 92 8.75 24.38 3.30
C ARG A 92 7.52 25.12 3.81
N ALA A 93 6.53 25.32 2.94
CA ALA A 93 5.32 26.09 3.25
C ALA A 93 4.18 25.22 3.81
N SER A 94 4.19 23.91 3.56
CA SER A 94 3.11 22.99 3.93
C SER A 94 3.36 22.23 5.23
N ARG A 95 2.30 21.97 5.98
CA ARG A 95 2.33 21.08 7.15
C ARG A 95 2.73 19.65 6.78
N ARG A 96 2.34 19.18 5.59
CA ARG A 96 2.80 17.90 5.03
C ARG A 96 2.99 17.97 3.52
N VAL A 97 3.92 17.17 3.01
CA VAL A 97 4.05 16.85 1.58
C VAL A 97 3.88 15.35 1.39
N ALA A 98 3.25 14.97 0.29
CA ALA A 98 2.93 13.59 0.03
C ALA A 98 3.09 13.21 -1.43
N SER A 99 3.32 11.92 -1.69
CA SER A 99 3.36 11.36 -3.04
C SER A 99 2.53 10.10 -3.19
N ILE A 100 1.92 9.95 -4.37
CA ILE A 100 1.20 8.76 -4.78
C ILE A 100 1.96 8.10 -5.93
N CYS A 101 2.25 6.81 -5.82
CA CYS A 101 2.94 6.03 -6.85
C CYS A 101 4.30 6.66 -7.21
N THR A 102 4.58 6.78 -8.50
CA THR A 102 5.79 7.38 -9.08
C THR A 102 5.91 8.88 -8.82
N GLY A 103 4.94 9.53 -8.18
CA GLY A 103 5.12 10.88 -7.61
C GLY A 103 6.29 10.94 -6.61
N ALA A 104 6.67 9.80 -6.03
CA ALA A 104 7.86 9.69 -5.17
C ALA A 104 9.16 10.09 -5.90
N PHE A 105 9.25 9.90 -7.22
CA PHE A 105 10.40 10.36 -8.00
C PHE A 105 10.53 11.88 -8.00
N VAL A 106 9.41 12.61 -7.96
CA VAL A 106 9.41 14.08 -7.92
C VAL A 106 9.93 14.55 -6.56
N LEU A 107 9.44 13.95 -5.47
CA LEU A 107 9.93 14.25 -4.12
C LEU A 107 11.41 13.89 -3.96
N ALA A 108 11.86 12.80 -4.60
CA ALA A 108 13.27 12.41 -4.63
C ALA A 108 14.13 13.42 -5.40
N GLN A 109 13.69 13.87 -6.59
CA GLN A 109 14.37 14.92 -7.36
C GLN A 109 14.43 16.25 -6.62
N ALA A 110 13.44 16.53 -5.78
CA ALA A 110 13.40 17.68 -4.88
C ALA A 110 14.29 17.51 -3.63
N GLY A 111 14.96 16.38 -3.42
CA GLY A 111 15.79 16.09 -2.24
C GLY A 111 14.99 15.90 -0.95
N ILE A 112 13.66 15.81 -1.02
CA ILE A 112 12.76 15.72 0.15
C ILE A 112 12.85 14.33 0.80
N LEU A 113 13.16 13.30 0.01
CA LEU A 113 13.23 11.91 0.47
C LEU A 113 14.61 11.50 1.00
N ASP A 114 15.63 12.37 0.92
CA ASP A 114 16.99 12.03 1.34
C ASP A 114 17.04 11.68 2.84
N GLY A 115 17.53 10.48 3.15
CA GLY A 115 17.57 9.94 4.51
C GLY A 115 16.23 9.51 5.10
N LYS A 116 15.12 9.66 4.36
CA LYS A 116 13.76 9.31 4.79
C LYS A 116 13.39 7.88 4.45
N ARG A 117 12.46 7.32 5.21
CA ARG A 117 11.72 6.11 4.84
C ARG A 117 10.65 6.49 3.83
N ALA A 118 10.59 5.76 2.72
CA ALA A 118 9.62 6.02 1.67
C ALA A 118 9.19 4.72 0.97
N THR A 119 8.01 4.77 0.36
CA THR A 119 7.52 3.74 -0.56
C THR A 119 7.08 4.39 -1.87
N THR A 120 7.01 3.57 -2.91
CA THR A 120 6.48 3.89 -4.24
C THR A 120 5.88 2.61 -4.79
N HIS A 121 5.26 2.64 -5.96
CA HIS A 121 4.77 1.43 -6.59
C HIS A 121 5.89 0.40 -6.78
N TRP A 122 5.63 -0.87 -6.43
CA TRP A 122 6.64 -1.94 -6.42
C TRP A 122 7.42 -2.07 -7.73
N ILE A 123 6.76 -1.88 -8.89
CA ILE A 123 7.41 -1.89 -10.21
C ILE A 123 8.55 -0.88 -10.30
N ALA A 124 8.35 0.31 -9.72
CA ALA A 124 9.28 1.43 -9.81
C ALA A 124 10.21 1.53 -8.58
N ALA A 125 10.00 0.71 -7.54
CA ALA A 125 10.75 0.81 -6.28
C ALA A 125 12.24 0.50 -6.46
N ARG A 126 12.59 -0.45 -7.32
CA ARG A 126 13.99 -0.77 -7.64
C ARG A 126 14.68 0.41 -8.32
N GLU A 127 14.06 0.95 -9.36
CA GLU A 127 14.60 2.10 -10.11
C GLU A 127 14.77 3.33 -9.20
N LEU A 128 13.77 3.61 -8.35
CA LEU A 128 13.84 4.74 -7.42
C LEU A 128 15.03 4.60 -6.45
N LYS A 129 15.27 3.39 -5.94
CA LYS A 129 16.41 3.11 -5.05
C LYS A 129 17.75 3.23 -5.77
N GLU A 130 17.84 2.78 -7.02
CA GLU A 130 19.06 2.88 -7.83
C GLU A 130 19.42 4.33 -8.15
N ARG A 131 18.42 5.17 -8.49
CA ARG A 131 18.61 6.58 -8.81
C ARG A 131 18.84 7.48 -7.59
N PHE A 132 18.26 7.13 -6.44
CA PHE A 132 18.29 7.94 -5.22
C PHE A 132 18.70 7.09 -4.00
N PRO A 133 19.99 6.74 -3.86
CA PRO A 133 20.47 5.76 -2.89
C PRO A 133 20.37 6.21 -1.42
N LEU A 134 20.16 7.51 -1.17
CA LEU A 134 19.97 8.04 0.19
C LEU A 134 18.58 7.73 0.77
N ILE A 135 17.63 7.29 -0.06
CA ILE A 135 16.27 6.97 0.37
C ILE A 135 16.22 5.55 0.94
N ARG A 136 15.59 5.40 2.11
CA ARG A 136 15.30 4.10 2.71
C ARG A 136 13.99 3.55 2.14
N ILE A 137 14.05 2.95 0.96
CA ILE A 137 12.88 2.39 0.27
C ILE A 137 12.38 1.10 0.95
N GLU A 138 11.11 1.10 1.39
CA GLU A 138 10.37 -0.11 1.82
C GLU A 138 9.29 -0.47 0.79
N SER A 139 9.68 -1.24 -0.23
CA SER A 139 8.87 -1.53 -1.42
C SER A 139 7.61 -2.37 -1.20
N ASP A 140 7.45 -2.99 -0.03
CA ASP A 140 6.26 -3.82 0.26
C ASP A 140 5.17 -3.00 0.97
N ARG A 141 5.46 -1.79 1.48
CA ARG A 141 4.47 -0.97 2.22
C ARG A 141 3.52 -0.27 1.25
N ILE A 142 2.21 -0.30 1.54
CA ILE A 142 1.21 0.46 0.77
C ILE A 142 1.29 1.97 1.03
N PHE A 143 1.69 2.38 2.24
CA PHE A 143 2.09 3.77 2.51
C PHE A 143 3.04 3.86 3.70
N ILE A 144 3.81 4.95 3.77
CA ILE A 144 4.73 5.28 4.84
C ILE A 144 4.54 6.72 5.24
N ILE A 145 4.60 6.96 6.55
CA ILE A 145 4.61 8.28 7.16
C ILE A 145 5.96 8.45 7.87
N ASP A 146 6.78 9.38 7.39
CA ASP A 146 8.05 9.77 8.00
C ASP A 146 8.01 11.28 8.29
N GLY A 147 7.51 11.62 9.48
CA GLY A 147 7.29 13.01 9.90
C GLY A 147 6.22 13.71 9.04
N SER A 148 6.64 14.79 8.36
CA SER A 148 5.80 15.57 7.43
C SER A 148 5.79 15.02 6.01
N VAL A 149 6.54 13.95 5.71
CA VAL A 149 6.65 13.35 4.38
C VAL A 149 5.90 12.02 4.32
N TRP A 150 4.95 11.93 3.39
CA TRP A 150 3.97 10.84 3.31
C TRP A 150 4.01 10.21 1.92
N THR A 151 4.37 8.93 1.80
CA THR A 151 4.51 8.29 0.49
C THR A 151 3.60 7.08 0.37
N SER A 152 2.95 6.89 -0.78
CA SER A 152 2.07 5.75 -1.06
C SER A 152 2.53 4.98 -2.30
N ALA A 153 2.33 3.67 -2.26
CA ALA A 153 2.47 2.75 -3.38
C ALA A 153 1.62 3.15 -4.60
N GLY A 154 0.57 3.94 -4.38
CA GLY A 154 -0.36 4.35 -5.42
C GLY A 154 -1.44 3.33 -5.72
N MET A 155 -2.04 3.46 -6.90
CA MET A 155 -3.24 2.72 -7.27
C MET A 155 -4.31 2.87 -6.17
N THR A 156 -4.87 1.79 -5.64
CA THR A 156 -5.86 1.87 -4.56
C THR A 156 -5.27 2.31 -3.22
N ALA A 157 -3.96 2.18 -3.00
CA ALA A 157 -3.29 2.65 -1.78
C ALA A 157 -3.29 4.18 -1.63
N CYS A 158 -3.69 4.93 -2.66
CA CYS A 158 -3.92 6.37 -2.54
C CYS A 158 -5.13 6.69 -1.64
N ILE A 159 -6.15 5.82 -1.64
CA ILE A 159 -7.34 5.92 -0.79
C ILE A 159 -6.93 5.71 0.67
N ASP A 160 -6.12 4.68 0.92
CA ASP A 160 -5.62 4.35 2.26
C ASP A 160 -4.78 5.50 2.85
N LEU A 161 -3.89 6.09 2.03
CA LEU A 161 -3.12 7.26 2.42
C LEU A 161 -4.02 8.45 2.76
N ALA A 162 -5.01 8.75 1.92
CA ALA A 162 -5.93 9.87 2.14
C ALA A 162 -6.82 9.64 3.39
N LEU A 163 -7.27 8.41 3.64
CA LEU A 163 -8.01 8.07 4.86
C LEU A 163 -7.16 8.28 6.12
N ALA A 164 -5.88 7.90 6.08
CA ALA A 164 -4.95 8.18 7.16
C ALA A 164 -4.73 9.69 7.37
N MET A 165 -4.82 10.51 6.32
CA MET A 165 -4.78 11.98 6.45
C MET A 165 -6.03 12.51 7.14
N VAL A 166 -7.22 12.02 6.74
CA VAL A 166 -8.50 12.39 7.36
C VAL A 166 -8.51 12.02 8.84
N GLU A 167 -8.06 10.81 9.18
CA GLU A 167 -7.97 10.33 10.56
C GLU A 167 -7.03 11.22 11.39
N LYS A 168 -5.85 11.56 10.84
CA LYS A 168 -4.91 12.43 11.54
C LYS A 168 -5.45 13.85 11.76
N ASP A 169 -6.24 14.36 10.83
CA ASP A 169 -6.71 15.75 10.87
C ASP A 169 -7.98 15.93 11.70
N TYR A 170 -8.89 14.95 11.66
CA TYR A 170 -10.24 15.09 12.21
C TYR A 170 -10.72 13.86 13.00
N GLY A 171 -9.84 12.89 13.24
CA GLY A 171 -10.13 11.72 14.07
C GLY A 171 -10.66 10.51 13.31
N ALA A 172 -10.60 9.36 13.99
CA ALA A 172 -10.94 8.05 13.41
C ALA A 172 -12.41 7.92 13.02
N ASP A 173 -13.33 8.56 13.74
CA ASP A 173 -14.77 8.44 13.45
C ASP A 173 -15.14 9.04 12.10
N LEU A 174 -14.57 10.20 11.75
CA LEU A 174 -14.79 10.79 10.44
C LEU A 174 -14.18 9.91 9.35
N ALA A 175 -12.93 9.46 9.52
CA ALA A 175 -12.27 8.59 8.55
C ALA A 175 -13.03 7.27 8.33
N ARG A 176 -13.57 6.67 9.41
CA ARG A 176 -14.43 5.47 9.34
C ARG A 176 -15.71 5.76 8.57
N SER A 177 -16.38 6.88 8.83
CA SER A 177 -17.59 7.28 8.11
C SER A 177 -17.32 7.47 6.62
N VAL A 178 -16.19 8.07 6.26
CA VAL A 178 -15.77 8.26 4.87
C VAL A 178 -15.51 6.91 4.19
N ALA A 179 -14.75 6.03 4.84
CA ALA A 179 -14.47 4.69 4.31
C ALA A 179 -15.75 3.87 4.08
N GLN A 180 -16.71 3.95 5.02
CA GLN A 180 -18.01 3.28 4.89
C GLN A 180 -18.80 3.80 3.68
N LYS A 181 -18.87 5.12 3.48
CA LYS A 181 -19.58 5.73 2.35
C LYS A 181 -18.92 5.42 1.01
N LEU A 182 -17.59 5.28 0.98
CA LEU A 182 -16.84 4.87 -0.20
C LEU A 182 -16.84 3.35 -0.42
N VAL A 183 -17.42 2.56 0.49
CA VAL A 183 -17.45 1.09 0.43
C VAL A 183 -16.03 0.49 0.34
N VAL A 184 -15.09 1.06 1.09
CA VAL A 184 -13.71 0.58 1.16
C VAL A 184 -13.37 0.07 2.55
N HIS A 185 -12.41 -0.85 2.62
CA HIS A 185 -11.86 -1.29 3.89
C HIS A 185 -11.14 -0.12 4.58
N HIS A 186 -11.69 0.35 5.69
CA HIS A 186 -11.15 1.50 6.43
C HIS A 186 -9.70 1.31 6.90
N ARG A 187 -9.27 0.07 7.21
CA ARG A 187 -7.99 -0.22 7.89
C ARG A 187 -7.03 -1.08 7.08
N ARG A 188 -6.75 -0.72 5.83
CA ARG A 188 -5.49 -1.16 5.22
C ARG A 188 -4.36 -0.36 5.86
N GLY A 189 -3.75 -0.91 6.91
CA GLY A 189 -2.64 -0.25 7.59
C GLY A 189 -1.45 -0.08 6.65
N GLY A 190 -0.70 1.03 6.74
CA GLY A 190 0.45 1.31 5.87
C GLY A 190 1.48 0.18 5.80
N GLY A 191 1.52 -0.63 6.87
CA GLY A 191 2.33 -1.82 6.97
C GLY A 191 1.95 -2.99 6.06
N GLN A 192 0.79 -2.95 5.40
CA GLN A 192 0.29 -4.00 4.52
C GLN A 192 1.09 -4.07 3.21
N SER A 193 1.23 -5.30 2.69
CA SER A 193 1.85 -5.62 1.40
C SER A 193 1.13 -4.91 0.24
N GLN A 194 1.88 -4.30 -0.69
CA GLN A 194 1.34 -3.74 -1.95
C GLN A 194 0.69 -4.81 -2.82
N HIS A 195 1.29 -5.99 -2.82
CA HIS A 195 0.72 -7.13 -3.48
C HIS A 195 -0.38 -7.69 -2.58
N SER A 196 -1.57 -7.90 -3.13
CA SER A 196 -2.47 -8.89 -2.55
C SER A 196 -1.68 -10.19 -2.45
N GLU A 197 -1.68 -10.85 -1.30
CA GLU A 197 -1.06 -12.18 -1.17
C GLU A 197 -1.65 -13.14 -2.20
N SER A 198 -2.90 -12.89 -2.63
CA SER A 198 -3.60 -13.42 -3.83
C SER A 198 -2.77 -13.35 -5.13
N LEU A 199 -2.16 -12.20 -5.43
CA LEU A 199 -1.38 -11.88 -6.64
C LEU A 199 0.11 -12.25 -6.53
N LYS A 200 0.67 -12.41 -5.32
CA LYS A 200 2.03 -13.00 -5.12
C LYS A 200 2.09 -14.47 -5.56
N MET A 201 0.94 -15.04 -5.93
CA MET A 201 0.81 -16.37 -6.51
C MET A 201 0.59 -16.39 -8.02
N ASP A 202 0.84 -15.27 -8.71
CA ASP A 202 0.95 -15.24 -10.17
C ASP A 202 2.32 -15.76 -10.56
N ALA A 203 2.41 -17.07 -10.44
CA ALA A 203 3.42 -17.84 -11.10
C ALA A 203 3.23 -17.67 -12.61
N LYS A 204 4.31 -17.55 -13.38
CA LYS A 204 4.32 -17.32 -14.84
C LYS A 204 3.76 -18.50 -15.66
N SER A 205 3.12 -19.46 -15.00
CA SER A 205 2.38 -20.56 -15.57
C SER A 205 1.11 -20.81 -14.75
N ASP A 206 -0.04 -20.94 -15.42
CA ASP A 206 -1.33 -21.37 -14.84
C ASP A 206 -1.16 -22.53 -13.84
N ARG A 207 -0.15 -23.39 -14.04
CA ARG A 207 0.14 -24.57 -13.22
C ARG A 207 0.65 -24.25 -11.82
N ILE A 208 1.59 -23.33 -11.68
CA ILE A 208 2.12 -22.99 -10.35
C ILE A 208 1.07 -22.14 -9.60
N GLN A 209 0.32 -21.28 -10.29
CA GLN A 209 -0.86 -20.62 -9.71
C GLN A 209 -1.91 -21.62 -9.22
N THR A 210 -2.18 -22.68 -10.00
CA THR A 210 -3.10 -23.76 -9.59
C THR A 210 -2.66 -24.44 -8.29
N ALA A 211 -1.36 -24.76 -8.16
CA ALA A 211 -0.82 -25.35 -6.93
C ALA A 211 -0.94 -24.42 -5.72
N LEU A 212 -0.75 -23.13 -5.96
CA LEU A 212 -0.80 -22.07 -4.97
C LEU A 212 -2.25 -21.81 -4.49
N GLU A 213 -3.22 -21.82 -5.39
CA GLU A 213 -4.66 -21.80 -5.06
C GLU A 213 -5.10 -23.06 -4.33
N TYR A 214 -4.63 -24.22 -4.75
CA TYR A 214 -4.86 -25.48 -4.06
C TYR A 214 -4.32 -25.40 -2.62
N ALA A 215 -3.11 -24.86 -2.43
CA ALA A 215 -2.54 -24.68 -1.10
C ALA A 215 -3.44 -23.80 -0.21
N ARG A 216 -3.90 -22.65 -0.71
CA ARG A 216 -4.79 -21.74 0.05
C ARG A 216 -6.08 -22.40 0.51
N ARG A 217 -6.69 -23.24 -0.33
CA ARG A 217 -7.94 -23.95 0.01
C ARG A 217 -7.73 -25.08 1.02
N ASN A 218 -6.48 -25.54 1.18
CA ASN A 218 -6.14 -26.72 1.97
C ASN A 218 -5.10 -26.44 3.08
N LEU A 219 -4.97 -25.19 3.55
CA LEU A 219 -3.91 -24.82 4.51
C LEU A 219 -3.94 -25.63 5.81
N LYS A 220 -5.14 -26.05 6.25
CA LYS A 220 -5.37 -26.86 7.45
C LYS A 220 -4.79 -28.28 7.36
N SER A 221 -4.70 -28.86 6.16
CA SER A 221 -4.15 -30.21 5.96
C SER A 221 -2.62 -30.19 5.91
N GLN A 222 -1.98 -31.36 6.05
CA GLN A 222 -0.55 -31.49 5.87
C GLN A 222 -0.18 -31.45 4.39
N LEU A 223 -0.03 -30.25 3.83
CA LEU A 223 0.39 -30.07 2.44
C LEU A 223 1.86 -30.46 2.22
N SER A 224 2.06 -31.53 1.45
CA SER A 224 3.34 -32.00 0.95
C SER A 224 3.68 -31.36 -0.41
N VAL A 225 4.97 -31.40 -0.77
CA VAL A 225 5.42 -30.93 -2.10
C VAL A 225 4.83 -31.81 -3.22
N GLN A 226 4.56 -33.09 -2.95
CA GLN A 226 3.92 -34.00 -3.88
C GLN A 226 2.50 -33.56 -4.22
N GLU A 227 1.66 -33.27 -3.23
CA GLU A 227 0.28 -32.82 -3.46
C GLU A 227 0.21 -31.51 -4.25
N LEU A 228 1.14 -30.58 -4.00
CA LEU A 228 1.22 -29.34 -4.77
C LEU A 228 1.68 -29.59 -6.22
N ALA A 229 2.59 -30.54 -6.42
CA ALA A 229 3.05 -30.92 -7.75
C ALA A 229 1.93 -31.63 -8.54
N ASP A 230 1.15 -32.49 -7.87
CA ASP A 230 0.00 -33.17 -8.45
C ASP A 230 -1.10 -32.17 -8.84
N ALA A 231 -1.38 -31.17 -7.99
CA ALA A 231 -2.31 -30.08 -8.31
C ALA A 231 -1.85 -29.25 -9.52
N ALA A 232 -0.54 -29.15 -9.75
CA ALA A 232 0.04 -28.50 -10.93
C ALA A 232 0.17 -29.42 -12.17
N CYS A 233 -0.20 -30.70 -12.07
CA CYS A 233 0.05 -31.74 -13.08
C CYS A 233 1.54 -31.82 -13.47
N LEU A 234 2.45 -31.77 -12.50
CA LEU A 234 3.90 -31.81 -12.68
C LEU A 234 4.55 -32.88 -11.79
N SER A 235 5.67 -33.45 -12.22
CA SER A 235 6.51 -34.22 -11.31
C SER A 235 7.11 -33.31 -10.22
N VAL A 236 7.37 -33.85 -9.02
CA VAL A 236 7.95 -33.08 -7.88
C VAL A 236 9.22 -32.32 -8.25
N ARG A 237 10.08 -32.92 -9.09
CA ARG A 237 11.34 -32.31 -9.52
C ARG A 237 11.10 -31.12 -10.46
N GLN A 238 10.16 -31.26 -11.41
CA GLN A 238 9.78 -30.17 -12.32
C GLN A 238 9.09 -29.04 -11.55
N PHE A 239 8.14 -29.39 -10.69
CA PHE A 239 7.42 -28.46 -9.83
C PHE A 239 8.38 -27.65 -8.95
N SER A 240 9.23 -28.30 -8.18
CA SER A 240 10.14 -27.60 -7.25
C SER A 240 11.07 -26.61 -7.96
N ARG A 241 11.55 -26.98 -9.17
CA ARG A 241 12.39 -26.12 -10.00
C ARG A 241 11.62 -24.93 -10.56
N ALA A 242 10.46 -25.17 -11.17
CA ALA A 242 9.60 -24.13 -11.74
C ALA A 242 9.12 -23.17 -10.65
N PHE A 243 8.62 -23.71 -9.54
CA PHE A 243 8.15 -22.95 -8.38
C PHE A 243 9.23 -22.01 -7.84
N ARG A 244 10.47 -22.48 -7.66
CA ARG A 244 11.57 -21.63 -7.17
C ARG A 244 12.00 -20.58 -8.19
N ALA A 245 12.02 -20.93 -9.47
CA ALA A 245 12.35 -19.99 -10.53
C ALA A 245 11.31 -18.85 -10.63
N GLU A 246 10.04 -19.15 -10.38
CA GLU A 246 8.94 -18.18 -10.51
C GLU A 246 8.69 -17.39 -9.23
N THR A 247 8.65 -18.05 -8.06
CA THR A 247 8.28 -17.41 -6.78
C THR A 247 9.49 -16.92 -5.98
N GLY A 248 10.72 -17.28 -6.39
CA GLY A 248 11.95 -16.97 -5.65
C GLY A 248 12.14 -17.78 -4.35
N GLN A 249 11.20 -18.65 -3.99
CA GLN A 249 11.22 -19.43 -2.74
C GLN A 249 10.86 -20.91 -2.97
N SER A 250 11.05 -21.74 -1.94
CA SER A 250 10.66 -23.15 -2.00
C SER A 250 9.16 -23.32 -1.74
N PRO A 251 8.51 -24.38 -2.27
CA PRO A 251 7.10 -24.66 -2.01
C PRO A 251 6.75 -24.70 -0.53
N ALA A 252 7.58 -25.37 0.28
CA ALA A 252 7.39 -25.46 1.73
C ALA A 252 7.41 -24.08 2.42
N LYS A 253 8.30 -23.18 1.98
CA LYS A 253 8.37 -21.81 2.52
C LYS A 253 7.16 -20.99 2.12
N ALA A 254 6.66 -21.13 0.89
CA ALA A 254 5.46 -20.46 0.44
C ALA A 254 4.22 -20.88 1.23
N VAL A 255 4.04 -22.19 1.46
CA VAL A 255 2.96 -22.71 2.31
C VAL A 255 3.08 -22.17 3.73
N ALA A 256 4.28 -22.16 4.32
CA ALA A 256 4.48 -21.61 5.65
C ALA A 256 4.08 -20.13 5.74
N ASN A 257 4.37 -19.33 4.71
CA ASN A 257 3.96 -17.93 4.65
C ASN A 257 2.43 -17.80 4.55
N LEU A 258 1.76 -18.56 3.68
CA LEU A 258 0.29 -18.55 3.60
C LEU A 258 -0.37 -18.88 4.92
N ARG A 259 0.17 -19.86 5.65
CA ARG A 259 -0.35 -20.23 6.97
C ARG A 259 -0.19 -19.08 7.97
N LEU A 260 0.93 -18.36 7.93
CA LEU A 260 1.14 -17.18 8.76
C LEU A 260 0.18 -16.04 8.45
N GLU A 261 -0.10 -15.83 7.17
CA GLU A 261 -1.05 -14.82 6.68
C GLU A 261 -2.47 -15.15 7.15
N ALA A 262 -2.92 -16.39 6.94
CA ALA A 262 -4.21 -16.88 7.43
C ALA A 262 -4.30 -16.81 8.97
N ALA A 263 -3.22 -17.14 9.69
CA ALA A 263 -3.18 -17.05 11.14
C ALA A 263 -3.33 -15.61 11.62
N ARG A 264 -2.65 -14.67 10.96
CA ARG A 264 -2.77 -13.24 11.27
C ARG A 264 -4.21 -12.76 11.11
N LEU A 265 -4.83 -13.09 9.98
CA LEU A 265 -6.21 -12.71 9.70
C LEU A 265 -7.19 -13.26 10.75
N LEU A 266 -7.05 -14.54 11.14
CA LEU A 266 -7.85 -15.14 12.20
C LEU A 266 -7.59 -14.51 13.58
N ILE A 267 -6.35 -14.13 13.88
CA ILE A 267 -6.00 -13.45 15.15
C ILE A 267 -6.64 -12.07 15.23
N GLU A 268 -6.67 -11.34 14.11
CA GLU A 268 -7.25 -10.00 14.01
C GLU A 268 -8.78 -10.03 14.04
N GLN A 269 -9.40 -11.04 13.42
CA GLN A 269 -10.87 -11.10 13.24
C GLN A 269 -11.61 -11.91 14.31
N SER A 270 -10.92 -12.72 15.12
CA SER A 270 -11.57 -13.65 16.05
C SER A 270 -11.01 -13.58 17.47
N ARG A 271 -11.74 -14.23 18.40
CA ARG A 271 -11.29 -14.45 19.79
C ARG A 271 -10.71 -15.85 19.99
N HIS A 272 -10.39 -16.58 18.93
CA HIS A 272 -9.92 -17.95 19.05
C HIS A 272 -8.60 -18.02 19.84
N PRO A 273 -8.45 -19.00 20.75
CA PRO A 273 -7.17 -19.30 21.39
C PRO A 273 -6.07 -19.51 20.34
N VAL A 274 -4.83 -19.18 20.70
CA VAL A 274 -3.68 -19.30 19.78
C VAL A 274 -3.51 -20.75 19.29
N ASP A 275 -3.85 -21.74 20.11
CA ASP A 275 -3.83 -23.17 19.75
C ASP A 275 -4.88 -23.53 18.70
N VAL A 276 -6.07 -22.94 18.79
CA VAL A 276 -7.13 -23.10 17.78
C VAL A 276 -6.70 -22.46 16.46
N VAL A 277 -6.15 -21.25 16.49
CA VAL A 277 -5.63 -20.58 15.28
C VAL A 277 -4.54 -21.41 14.62
N ALA A 278 -3.59 -21.93 15.39
CA ALA A 278 -2.53 -22.79 14.87
C ALA A 278 -3.09 -24.01 14.15
N THR A 279 -4.11 -24.65 14.74
CA THR A 279 -4.78 -25.82 14.17
C THR A 279 -5.54 -25.47 12.89
N GLU A 280 -6.33 -24.40 12.89
CA GLU A 280 -7.13 -23.97 11.72
C GLU A 280 -6.26 -23.52 10.55
N THR A 281 -5.03 -23.08 10.82
CA THR A 281 -4.07 -22.64 9.79
C THR A 281 -3.04 -23.70 9.46
N GLY A 282 -3.14 -24.91 10.01
CA GLY A 282 -2.28 -26.05 9.67
C GLY A 282 -0.86 -26.00 10.20
N PHE A 283 -0.62 -25.27 11.30
CA PHE A 283 0.60 -25.45 12.09
C PHE A 283 0.50 -26.70 12.95
N ALA A 284 1.64 -27.40 13.12
CA ALA A 284 1.69 -28.60 13.96
C ALA A 284 1.42 -28.29 15.45
N ASP A 285 1.85 -27.11 15.90
CA ASP A 285 1.63 -26.65 17.26
C ASP A 285 1.70 -25.11 17.33
N SER A 286 1.15 -24.54 18.40
CA SER A 286 1.09 -23.10 18.58
C SER A 286 2.44 -22.44 18.83
N GLU A 287 3.44 -23.21 19.30
CA GLU A 287 4.79 -22.69 19.58
C GLU A 287 5.59 -22.51 18.28
N ARG A 288 5.44 -23.42 17.32
CA ARG A 288 5.95 -23.29 15.96
C ARG A 288 5.28 -22.12 15.25
N MET A 289 3.96 -21.98 15.38
CA MET A 289 3.25 -20.83 14.84
C MET A 289 3.79 -19.53 15.44
N ARG A 290 3.86 -19.40 16.77
CA ARG A 290 4.37 -18.19 17.46
C ARG A 290 5.77 -17.81 16.99
N ARG A 291 6.70 -18.76 16.95
CA ARG A 291 8.07 -18.50 16.49
C ARG A 291 8.11 -18.05 15.02
N ALA A 292 7.32 -18.68 14.16
CA ALA A 292 7.21 -18.27 12.77
C ALA A 292 6.56 -16.88 12.63
N PHE A 293 5.57 -16.57 13.45
CA PHE A 293 4.84 -15.30 13.48
C PHE A 293 5.74 -14.14 13.91
N VAL A 294 6.53 -14.33 14.98
CA VAL A 294 7.50 -13.32 15.43
C VAL A 294 8.58 -13.07 14.36
N ARG A 295 9.08 -14.13 13.71
CA ARG A 295 10.07 -13.98 12.63
C ARG A 295 9.51 -13.22 11.42
N ALA A 296 8.24 -13.41 11.09
CA ALA A 296 7.62 -12.78 9.93
C ALA A 296 7.11 -11.35 10.20
N PHE A 297 6.53 -11.11 11.38
CA PHE A 297 5.82 -9.86 11.68
C PHE A 297 6.47 -9.02 12.78
N GLY A 298 7.55 -9.49 13.40
CA GLY A 298 8.28 -8.77 14.45
C GLY A 298 7.59 -8.74 15.83
N HIS A 299 6.33 -9.15 15.92
CA HIS A 299 5.54 -9.12 17.15
C HIS A 299 4.84 -10.46 17.43
N PRO A 300 4.63 -10.84 18.70
CA PRO A 300 3.85 -12.03 19.05
C PRO A 300 2.36 -11.91 18.67
N PRO A 301 1.67 -13.04 18.40
CA PRO A 301 0.22 -13.07 18.13
C PRO A 301 -0.65 -12.28 19.12
N GLN A 302 -0.31 -12.32 20.42
CA GLN A 302 -1.07 -11.61 21.46
C GLN A 302 -0.97 -10.09 21.33
N VAL A 303 0.18 -9.56 20.90
CA VAL A 303 0.35 -8.12 20.69
C VAL A 303 -0.52 -7.67 19.53
N ILE A 304 -0.52 -8.42 18.42
CA ILE A 304 -1.39 -8.12 17.27
C ILE A 304 -2.87 -8.21 17.67
N ARG A 305 -3.26 -9.21 18.47
CA ARG A 305 -4.62 -9.33 19.00
C ARG A 305 -5.01 -8.16 19.91
N ASN A 306 -4.10 -7.73 20.78
CA ASN A 306 -4.38 -6.64 21.71
C ASN A 306 -4.49 -5.31 20.98
N ASN A 307 -3.65 -5.10 19.97
CA ASN A 307 -3.78 -3.94 19.08
C ASN A 307 -5.14 -3.97 18.37
N ALA A 308 -5.51 -5.11 17.75
CA ALA A 308 -6.82 -5.30 17.13
C ALA A 308 -8.00 -5.16 18.12
N ARG A 309 -7.84 -5.53 19.40
CA ARG A 309 -8.89 -5.41 20.43
C ARG A 309 -9.02 -4.02 21.02
N ALA A 310 -7.94 -3.33 21.31
CA ALA A 310 -7.97 -1.92 21.73
C ALA A 310 -8.64 -1.07 20.63
N GLU A 311 -8.45 -1.48 19.39
CA GLU A 311 -9.07 -0.98 18.18
C GLU A 311 -10.58 -1.29 18.00
N PHE A 312 -11.09 -2.38 18.61
CA PHE A 312 -12.51 -2.79 18.61
C PHE A 312 -13.28 -2.30 19.84
N ALA A 313 -12.62 -2.13 20.98
CA ALA A 313 -13.22 -1.61 22.22
C ALA A 313 -13.31 -0.07 22.25
N ALA A 314 -12.59 0.60 21.34
CA ALA A 314 -12.72 2.03 21.05
C ALA A 314 -13.70 2.31 19.87
N ALA A 315 -14.52 1.32 19.49
CA ALA A 315 -15.63 1.43 18.54
C ALA A 315 -16.96 1.43 19.30
#